data_AF-A0A1X0ZLM4-F1
#
_entry.id   AF-A0A1X0ZLM4-F1
#
_cell.length_a   1.000
_cell.length_b   1.000
_cell.length_c   1.000
_cell.angle_alpha   90.00
_cell.angle_beta   90.00
_cell.angle_gamma   90.00
#
_symmetry.space_group_name_H-M   'P 1'
#
loop_
_entity.id
_entity.type
_entity.pdbx_description
1 polymer ?
#
loop_
_entity_poly.entity_id
_entity_poly.type
_entity_poly.pdbx_seq_one_letter_code
_entity_poly.pdbx_strand_id
1 'polypeptide(L)'
;LEGLSNHVGLGATPYHHQHNRLRQAYRLKDPDFKHLWAATDVSKHVEAPSLAGLCHDIPPALYGLLTDKITDDNVDEQFAKYFPGTVPEDMLRPARLRDWFGLSDQALKAFIGGGAQVEDERWGSQTNVSELLNTEGVIYQLGVGSASTAIHYAYLFFLGGDRWQLSFRLKQAGAIEFILEDVHQLKLSPEMLKVDAFKPDTDYSYEFDWKGPNEDRSYATYRVKFTREADQGPMLSARFATPKLTPARFLLRLNQVIRLHKATGLGAEALEGILHSVDPVAISERSLAVLTQTVRLAKRYAIPHEQALVMGRQLIAVSARAGELSQYDRLFNNPALVEGGLDPEDYVVIDLRPGKASEQAAIKATLKRACQVDDEGLYQLGRFLALAPKEQASDAEDDDAEGDEVRFATTRERLSGLYALSLWARLHGLTPGELGLLLETFDAPRDLNAAPAEEWLRLLACVERLSSWLQAQGWTVPDLVLMTRGVEDIPPSPEITNLIKEMQAALVNAELPG
;
A
#
# COMPACT_ATOMS: atom_id res chain seq x y z
N LEU A 1 14.74 -29.00 -24.56
CA LEU A 1 14.79 -28.06 -23.41
C LEU A 1 14.56 -26.62 -23.85
N GLU A 2 15.23 -26.15 -24.90
CA GLU A 2 15.01 -24.80 -25.46
C GLU A 2 13.56 -24.54 -25.91
N GLY A 3 12.90 -25.53 -26.54
CA GLY A 3 11.47 -25.42 -26.85
C GLY A 3 10.56 -25.17 -25.63
N LEU A 4 10.94 -25.67 -24.44
CA LEU A 4 10.18 -25.46 -23.20
C LEU A 4 10.46 -24.10 -22.55
N SER A 5 11.59 -23.45 -22.85
CA SER A 5 11.94 -22.16 -22.25
C SER A 5 11.10 -21.02 -22.80
N ASN A 6 10.58 -21.17 -24.02
CA ASN A 6 9.77 -20.16 -24.70
C ASN A 6 8.29 -20.57 -24.81
N HIS A 7 7.94 -21.79 -24.38
CA HIS A 7 6.57 -22.28 -24.44
C HIS A 7 5.71 -21.63 -23.35
N VAL A 8 4.68 -20.88 -23.75
CA VAL A 8 3.76 -20.18 -22.83
C VAL A 8 2.34 -20.73 -22.83
N GLY A 9 2.01 -21.60 -23.79
CA GLY A 9 0.66 -22.16 -23.99
C GLY A 9 0.29 -23.37 -23.12
N LEU A 10 1.03 -23.67 -22.05
CA LEU A 10 0.67 -24.70 -21.05
C LEU A 10 0.81 -24.10 -19.65
N GLY A 11 -0.05 -24.53 -18.71
CA GLY A 11 -0.09 -23.97 -17.35
C GLY A 11 1.16 -24.19 -16.48
N ALA A 12 2.07 -25.08 -16.88
CA ALA A 12 3.34 -25.37 -16.19
C ALA A 12 4.61 -24.87 -16.94
N THR A 13 4.45 -24.29 -18.13
CA THR A 13 5.55 -23.71 -18.94
C THR A 13 5.39 -22.20 -18.98
N PRO A 14 6.45 -21.37 -19.05
CA PRO A 14 7.78 -21.73 -19.53
C PRO A 14 8.71 -22.31 -18.46
N TYR A 15 9.53 -23.29 -18.84
CA TYR A 15 10.62 -23.82 -18.00
C TYR A 15 11.96 -23.53 -18.65
N HIS A 16 12.73 -22.63 -18.03
CA HIS A 16 14.05 -22.25 -18.53
C HIS A 16 15.17 -22.84 -17.66
N HIS A 17 15.78 -23.94 -18.14
CA HIS A 17 16.77 -24.70 -17.38
C HIS A 17 17.97 -23.86 -16.90
N GLN A 18 18.57 -23.03 -17.77
CA GLN A 18 19.76 -22.25 -17.40
C GLN A 18 19.46 -21.14 -16.40
N HIS A 19 18.37 -20.39 -16.60
CA HIS A 19 17.85 -19.44 -15.61
C HIS A 19 17.64 -20.10 -14.24
N ASN A 20 16.99 -21.27 -14.19
CA ASN A 20 16.78 -22.01 -12.95
C ASN A 20 18.11 -22.41 -12.28
N ARG A 21 19.08 -22.91 -13.05
CA ARG A 21 20.41 -23.24 -12.52
C ARG A 21 21.11 -22.02 -11.96
N LEU A 22 21.07 -20.89 -12.66
CA LEU A 22 21.66 -19.63 -12.21
C LEU A 22 21.03 -19.17 -10.89
N ARG A 23 19.70 -19.08 -10.84
CA ARG A 23 18.96 -18.70 -9.62
C ARG A 23 19.31 -19.58 -8.43
N GLN A 24 19.34 -20.90 -8.62
CA GLN A 24 19.66 -21.84 -7.55
C GLN A 24 21.11 -21.70 -7.09
N ALA A 25 22.05 -21.50 -8.02
CA ALA A 25 23.45 -21.24 -7.67
C ALA A 25 23.60 -19.97 -6.83
N TYR A 26 22.91 -18.89 -7.19
CA TYR A 26 22.90 -17.65 -6.40
C TYR A 26 22.27 -17.86 -5.02
N ARG A 27 21.09 -18.48 -4.93
CA ARG A 27 20.42 -18.74 -3.64
C ARG A 27 21.26 -19.61 -2.70
N LEU A 28 22.08 -20.51 -3.24
CA LEU A 28 23.02 -21.32 -2.44
C LEU A 28 24.24 -20.54 -1.96
N LYS A 29 24.70 -19.53 -2.73
CA LYS A 29 25.90 -18.74 -2.42
C LYS A 29 25.61 -17.49 -1.59
N ASP A 30 24.47 -16.87 -1.83
CA ASP A 30 23.98 -15.68 -1.13
C ASP A 30 22.50 -15.90 -0.75
N PRO A 31 22.24 -16.66 0.33
CA PRO A 31 20.89 -16.88 0.81
C PRO A 31 20.21 -15.55 1.10
N ASP A 32 19.00 -15.37 0.56
CA ASP A 32 18.20 -14.14 0.66
C ASP A 32 18.84 -12.90 0.02
N PHE A 33 19.88 -13.10 -0.79
CA PHE A 33 20.57 -12.04 -1.52
C PHE A 33 21.16 -10.96 -0.59
N LYS A 34 21.52 -11.33 0.65
CA LYS A 34 22.01 -10.39 1.68
C LYS A 34 23.22 -9.60 1.20
N HIS A 35 24.17 -10.27 0.54
CA HIS A 35 25.36 -9.61 0.01
C HIS A 35 25.02 -8.72 -1.18
N LEU A 36 24.15 -9.18 -2.09
CA LEU A 36 23.67 -8.36 -3.21
C LEU A 36 22.98 -7.08 -2.72
N TRP A 37 22.12 -7.18 -1.70
CA TRP A 37 21.41 -6.01 -1.15
C TRP A 37 22.33 -5.05 -0.38
N ALA A 38 23.35 -5.58 0.30
CA ALA A 38 24.35 -4.76 0.99
C ALA A 38 25.29 -4.04 0.01
N ALA A 39 25.58 -4.65 -1.13
CA ALA A 39 26.46 -4.11 -2.16
C ALA A 39 25.72 -3.16 -3.11
N THR A 40 25.27 -2.01 -2.61
CA THR A 40 24.50 -1.02 -3.38
C THR A 40 25.20 -0.54 -4.65
N ASP A 41 26.54 -0.49 -4.64
CA ASP A 41 27.34 -0.14 -5.81
C ASP A 41 27.30 -1.18 -6.92
N VAL A 42 26.96 -2.43 -6.60
CA VAL A 42 26.75 -3.50 -7.58
C VAL A 42 25.27 -3.59 -7.95
N SER A 43 24.38 -3.60 -6.95
CA SER A 43 22.95 -3.79 -7.18
C SER A 43 22.31 -2.66 -8.00
N LYS A 44 22.86 -1.43 -7.96
CA LYS A 44 22.39 -0.32 -8.80
C LYS A 44 22.54 -0.57 -10.30
N HIS A 45 23.37 -1.52 -10.71
CA HIS A 45 23.56 -1.92 -12.11
C HIS A 45 22.66 -3.09 -12.52
N VAL A 46 21.89 -3.67 -11.60
CA VAL A 46 20.93 -4.74 -11.90
C VAL A 46 19.56 -4.12 -12.09
N GLU A 47 19.04 -4.19 -13.30
CA GLU A 47 17.69 -3.70 -13.60
C GLU A 47 16.63 -4.46 -12.80
N ALA A 48 15.56 -3.76 -12.43
CA ALA A 48 14.50 -4.31 -11.56
C ALA A 48 13.88 -5.62 -12.09
N PRO A 49 13.60 -5.77 -13.41
CA PRO A 49 13.12 -7.03 -13.97
C PRO A 49 14.10 -8.20 -13.81
N SER A 50 15.39 -7.93 -14.02
CA SER A 50 16.45 -8.94 -13.87
C SER A 50 16.59 -9.36 -12.41
N LEU A 51 16.48 -8.41 -11.49
CA LEU A 51 16.50 -8.67 -10.06
C LEU A 51 15.29 -9.49 -9.62
N ALA A 52 14.09 -9.17 -10.13
CA ALA A 52 12.89 -9.96 -9.89
C ALA A 52 13.03 -11.40 -10.42
N GLY A 53 13.59 -11.57 -11.62
CA GLY A 53 13.90 -12.89 -12.19
C GLY A 53 14.97 -13.65 -11.42
N LEU A 54 15.92 -12.97 -10.80
CA LEU A 54 16.90 -13.63 -9.94
C LEU A 54 16.27 -14.02 -8.59
N CYS A 55 15.44 -13.16 -8.01
CA CYS A 55 14.80 -13.38 -6.72
C CYS A 55 13.68 -14.42 -6.79
N HIS A 56 12.96 -14.53 -7.91
CA HIS A 56 11.75 -15.34 -8.09
C HIS A 56 11.86 -16.28 -9.30
N ASP A 57 10.92 -17.22 -9.47
CA ASP A 57 10.93 -18.12 -10.63
C ASP A 57 10.31 -17.48 -11.88
N ILE A 58 10.93 -16.38 -12.33
CA ILE A 58 10.46 -15.58 -13.46
C ILE A 58 11.50 -15.65 -14.59
N PRO A 59 11.47 -16.71 -15.43
CA PRO A 59 12.32 -16.78 -16.61
C PRO A 59 11.90 -15.75 -17.68
N PRO A 60 12.75 -15.46 -18.69
CA PRO A 60 12.50 -14.40 -19.67
C PRO A 60 11.14 -14.50 -20.40
N ALA A 61 10.71 -15.70 -20.79
CA ALA A 61 9.41 -15.88 -21.44
C ALA A 61 8.23 -15.67 -20.48
N LEU A 62 8.40 -15.96 -19.18
CA LEU A 62 7.37 -15.66 -18.18
C LEU A 62 7.33 -14.16 -17.90
N TYR A 63 8.50 -13.51 -17.83
CA TYR A 63 8.57 -12.05 -17.74
C TYR A 63 7.77 -11.39 -18.88
N GLY A 64 8.02 -11.79 -20.13
CA GLY A 64 7.27 -11.29 -21.29
C GLY A 64 5.76 -11.52 -21.14
N LEU A 65 5.33 -12.71 -20.74
CA LEU A 65 3.91 -13.00 -20.48
C LEU A 65 3.30 -12.08 -19.41
N LEU A 66 4.02 -11.86 -18.31
CA LEU A 66 3.55 -11.02 -17.21
C LEU A 66 3.42 -9.55 -17.64
N THR A 67 4.35 -9.04 -18.44
CA THR A 67 4.39 -7.63 -18.86
C THR A 67 3.65 -7.33 -20.16
N ASP A 68 3.16 -8.35 -20.87
CA ASP A 68 2.38 -8.16 -22.10
C ASP A 68 1.14 -7.29 -21.80
N LYS A 69 1.02 -6.19 -22.54
CA LYS A 69 -0.13 -5.28 -22.43
C LYS A 69 -1.35 -5.92 -23.07
N ILE A 70 -2.43 -6.04 -22.31
CA ILE A 70 -3.71 -6.57 -22.80
C ILE A 70 -4.60 -5.39 -23.21
N THR A 71 -4.81 -5.26 -24.52
CA THR A 71 -5.67 -4.23 -25.14
C THR A 71 -6.82 -4.90 -25.89
N ASP A 72 -7.84 -4.14 -26.24
CA ASP A 72 -9.00 -4.70 -26.97
C ASP A 72 -8.59 -5.16 -28.38
N ASP A 73 -7.57 -4.54 -28.99
CA ASP A 73 -7.05 -4.92 -30.31
C ASP A 73 -6.28 -6.25 -30.33
N ASN A 74 -5.68 -6.67 -29.21
CA ASN A 74 -4.77 -7.81 -29.16
C ASN A 74 -5.28 -8.98 -28.30
N VAL A 75 -6.45 -8.82 -27.66
CA VAL A 75 -6.98 -9.77 -26.67
C VAL A 75 -7.14 -11.18 -27.25
N ASP A 76 -7.67 -11.31 -28.47
CA ASP A 76 -7.93 -12.61 -29.09
C ASP A 76 -6.63 -13.32 -29.51
N GLU A 77 -5.67 -12.58 -30.06
CA GLU A 77 -4.35 -13.12 -30.42
C GLU A 77 -3.58 -13.57 -29.17
N GLN A 78 -3.57 -12.74 -28.12
CA GLN A 78 -2.94 -13.10 -26.85
C GLN A 78 -3.64 -14.29 -26.19
N PHE A 79 -4.97 -14.36 -26.27
CA PHE A 79 -5.72 -15.49 -25.75
C PHE A 79 -5.31 -16.79 -26.46
N ALA A 80 -5.28 -16.79 -27.79
CA ALA A 80 -4.86 -17.96 -28.57
C ALA A 80 -3.40 -18.37 -28.30
N LYS A 81 -2.52 -17.39 -28.05
CA LYS A 81 -1.12 -17.62 -27.67
C LYS A 81 -0.98 -18.29 -26.30
N TYR A 82 -1.76 -17.84 -25.31
CA TYR A 82 -1.62 -18.28 -23.90
C TYR A 82 -2.53 -19.44 -23.51
N PHE A 83 -3.62 -19.65 -24.24
CA PHE A 83 -4.59 -20.72 -24.07
C PHE A 83 -4.88 -21.40 -25.42
N PRO A 84 -3.87 -22.02 -26.05
CA PRO A 84 -4.05 -22.63 -27.36
C PRO A 84 -5.05 -23.78 -27.31
N GLY A 85 -5.94 -23.84 -28.31
CA GLY A 85 -6.89 -24.95 -28.49
C GLY A 85 -8.12 -24.92 -27.57
N THR A 86 -8.39 -23.80 -26.90
CA THR A 86 -9.63 -23.59 -26.15
C THR A 86 -10.28 -22.26 -26.55
N VAL A 87 -11.54 -22.08 -26.19
CA VAL A 87 -12.26 -20.80 -26.25
C VAL A 87 -12.44 -20.23 -24.84
N PRO A 88 -12.61 -18.91 -24.68
CA PRO A 88 -12.75 -18.28 -23.36
C PRO A 88 -13.86 -18.90 -22.49
N GLU A 89 -15.00 -19.24 -23.08
CA GLU A 89 -16.18 -19.76 -22.37
C GLU A 89 -15.94 -21.16 -21.79
N ASP A 90 -15.22 -22.04 -22.50
CA ASP A 90 -14.86 -23.36 -21.97
C ASP A 90 -13.80 -23.22 -20.88
N MET A 91 -12.84 -22.31 -21.08
CA MET A 91 -11.72 -22.10 -20.16
C MET A 91 -12.16 -21.51 -18.81
N LEU A 92 -13.21 -20.68 -18.79
CA LEU A 92 -13.78 -20.10 -17.57
C LEU A 92 -14.40 -21.13 -16.61
N ARG A 93 -14.66 -22.37 -17.06
CA ARG A 93 -15.24 -23.39 -16.19
C ARG A 93 -14.28 -23.70 -15.03
N PRO A 94 -14.73 -23.68 -13.77
CA PRO A 94 -13.86 -23.91 -12.61
C PRO A 94 -13.04 -25.20 -12.70
N ALA A 95 -13.62 -26.29 -13.20
CA ALA A 95 -12.90 -27.54 -13.42
C ALA A 95 -11.71 -27.38 -14.39
N ARG A 96 -11.89 -26.67 -15.51
CA ARG A 96 -10.84 -26.39 -16.48
C ARG A 96 -9.74 -25.50 -15.89
N LEU A 97 -10.10 -24.45 -15.15
CA LEU A 97 -9.13 -23.58 -14.47
C LEU A 97 -8.27 -24.36 -13.48
N ARG A 98 -8.87 -25.25 -12.68
CA ARG A 98 -8.14 -26.10 -11.73
C ARG A 98 -7.14 -26.99 -12.44
N ASP A 99 -7.57 -27.69 -13.48
CA ASP A 99 -6.73 -28.63 -14.20
C ASP A 99 -5.60 -27.89 -14.93
N TRP A 100 -5.92 -26.77 -15.59
CA TRP A 100 -4.95 -25.96 -16.32
C TRP A 100 -3.87 -25.38 -15.40
N PHE A 101 -4.28 -24.78 -14.28
CA PHE A 101 -3.36 -24.16 -13.35
C PHE A 101 -2.86 -25.12 -12.27
N GLY A 102 -3.32 -26.36 -12.19
CA GLY A 102 -2.97 -27.28 -11.10
C GLY A 102 -3.24 -26.69 -9.71
N LEU A 103 -4.35 -25.99 -9.53
CA LEU A 103 -4.74 -25.34 -8.27
C LEU A 103 -5.80 -26.17 -7.53
N SER A 104 -5.80 -26.11 -6.20
CA SER A 104 -6.91 -26.61 -5.38
C SER A 104 -8.13 -25.67 -5.48
N ASP A 105 -9.29 -26.15 -5.07
CA ASP A 105 -10.52 -25.32 -5.01
C ASP A 105 -10.33 -24.08 -4.15
N GLN A 106 -9.67 -24.24 -2.99
CA GLN A 106 -9.38 -23.13 -2.09
C GLN A 106 -8.43 -22.11 -2.71
N ALA A 107 -7.37 -22.59 -3.39
CA ALA A 107 -6.42 -21.71 -4.05
C ALA A 107 -7.07 -20.96 -5.22
N LEU A 108 -7.90 -21.63 -6.01
CA LEU A 108 -8.64 -20.99 -7.10
C LEU A 108 -9.62 -19.93 -6.57
N LYS A 109 -10.43 -20.25 -5.55
CA LYS A 109 -11.36 -19.30 -4.89
C LYS A 109 -10.67 -18.04 -4.37
N ALA A 110 -9.41 -18.15 -3.95
CA ALA A 110 -8.63 -16.99 -3.51
C ALA A 110 -8.29 -16.00 -4.64
N PHE A 111 -8.31 -16.42 -5.91
CA PHE A 111 -8.08 -15.56 -7.08
C PHE A 111 -9.37 -15.11 -7.76
N ILE A 112 -10.34 -16.02 -7.91
CA ILE A 112 -11.56 -15.75 -8.70
C ILE A 112 -12.80 -15.40 -7.85
N GLY A 113 -12.64 -15.33 -6.54
CA GLY A 113 -13.81 -15.19 -5.68
C GLY A 113 -14.58 -16.48 -5.45
N GLY A 114 -15.67 -16.36 -4.70
CA GLY A 114 -16.74 -17.35 -4.70
C GLY A 114 -17.63 -17.19 -5.92
N GLY A 115 -17.13 -17.54 -7.10
CA GLY A 115 -17.95 -17.62 -8.31
C GLY A 115 -19.15 -18.55 -8.11
N ALA A 116 -20.34 -18.06 -8.48
CA ALA A 116 -21.61 -18.73 -8.32
C ALA A 116 -21.72 -20.05 -9.11
N GLN A 117 -22.25 -21.08 -8.42
CA GLN A 117 -23.31 -22.02 -8.84
C GLN A 117 -23.16 -23.32 -8.04
N VAL A 118 -23.66 -23.33 -6.79
CA VAL A 118 -24.14 -24.55 -6.14
C VAL A 118 -25.41 -24.17 -5.39
N GLU A 119 -26.45 -24.93 -5.65
CA GLU A 119 -27.79 -24.85 -5.10
C GLU A 119 -27.76 -24.58 -3.59
N ASP A 120 -28.56 -23.59 -3.17
CA ASP A 120 -29.04 -23.48 -1.80
C ASP A 120 -27.96 -23.40 -0.71
N GLU A 121 -27.22 -22.30 -0.64
CA GLU A 121 -26.67 -21.75 0.62
C GLU A 121 -26.18 -20.32 0.36
N ARG A 122 -26.99 -19.34 0.78
CA ARG A 122 -26.55 -17.95 0.88
C ARG A 122 -25.38 -17.91 1.88
N TRP A 123 -24.29 -17.25 1.47
CA TRP A 123 -23.04 -17.00 2.20
C TRP A 123 -21.97 -18.09 2.10
N GLY A 124 -20.87 -17.83 1.38
CA GLY A 124 -19.68 -18.68 1.50
C GLY A 124 -18.57 -18.61 0.43
N SER A 125 -18.01 -17.44 0.10
CA SER A 125 -16.55 -17.24 0.14
C SER A 125 -16.15 -15.80 -0.22
N GLN A 126 -15.23 -15.26 0.59
CA GLN A 126 -14.93 -13.85 0.79
C GLN A 126 -13.69 -13.41 0.01
N THR A 127 -13.89 -13.02 -1.24
CA THR A 127 -12.89 -12.30 -2.04
C THR A 127 -13.65 -11.18 -2.77
N ASN A 128 -13.03 -9.99 -2.88
CA ASN A 128 -13.60 -8.77 -3.50
C ASN A 128 -13.70 -8.89 -5.04
N VAL A 129 -14.16 -10.05 -5.50
CA VAL A 129 -14.45 -10.39 -6.86
C VAL A 129 -15.71 -11.24 -6.80
N SER A 130 -16.88 -10.60 -6.77
CA SER A 130 -18.11 -11.29 -7.18
C SER A 130 -18.07 -11.39 -8.71
N GLU A 131 -17.47 -12.48 -9.19
CA GLU A 131 -17.42 -12.79 -10.62
C GLU A 131 -18.82 -13.13 -11.12
N LEU A 132 -19.38 -12.19 -11.86
CA LEU A 132 -20.73 -12.28 -12.40
C LEU A 132 -20.61 -12.55 -13.90
N LEU A 133 -20.84 -13.80 -14.31
CA LEU A 133 -21.02 -14.14 -15.71
C LEU A 133 -22.35 -13.57 -16.19
N ASN A 134 -22.32 -12.60 -17.09
CA ASN A 134 -23.48 -12.29 -17.91
C ASN A 134 -23.69 -13.40 -18.96
N THR A 135 -24.95 -13.71 -19.25
CA THR A 135 -25.42 -14.45 -20.44
C THR A 135 -24.93 -13.86 -21.77
N GLU A 136 -24.39 -12.63 -21.77
CA GLU A 136 -23.77 -11.96 -22.92
C GLU A 136 -22.22 -11.97 -22.90
N GLY A 137 -21.57 -12.71 -22.00
CA GLY A 137 -20.12 -12.87 -22.01
C GLY A 137 -19.36 -11.63 -21.51
N VAL A 138 -19.79 -11.06 -20.38
CA VAL A 138 -19.14 -9.91 -19.72
C VAL A 138 -18.93 -10.24 -18.24
N ILE A 139 -17.74 -9.90 -17.72
CA ILE A 139 -17.35 -10.07 -16.32
C ILE A 139 -17.24 -8.70 -15.66
N TYR A 140 -17.90 -8.55 -14.51
CA TYR A 140 -17.75 -7.39 -13.63
C TYR A 140 -16.87 -7.77 -12.43
N GLN A 141 -15.83 -6.98 -12.18
CA GLN A 141 -15.01 -7.10 -10.96
C GLN A 141 -15.44 -5.99 -10.00
N LEU A 142 -15.89 -6.32 -8.78
CA LEU A 142 -16.42 -5.34 -7.82
C LEU A 142 -15.44 -5.09 -6.68
N GLY A 143 -14.76 -3.93 -6.71
CA GLY A 143 -13.92 -3.48 -5.59
C GLY A 143 -14.66 -2.47 -4.72
N VAL A 144 -14.74 -2.69 -3.40
CA VAL A 144 -15.26 -1.69 -2.45
C VAL A 144 -14.13 -0.74 -2.06
N GLY A 145 -14.20 0.51 -2.49
CA GLY A 145 -13.27 1.58 -2.12
C GLY A 145 -13.76 2.37 -0.91
N SER A 146 -12.85 2.61 0.05
CA SER A 146 -13.07 3.29 1.35
C SER A 146 -14.05 2.57 2.27
N ALA A 147 -13.51 2.01 3.36
CA ALA A 147 -14.31 1.59 4.50
C ALA A 147 -14.89 2.82 5.20
N SER A 148 -16.13 3.17 4.87
CA SER A 148 -16.85 4.22 5.57
C SER A 148 -17.05 3.84 7.05
N THR A 149 -16.88 4.81 7.94
CA THR A 149 -17.15 4.68 9.37
C THR A 149 -18.64 4.53 9.70
N ALA A 150 -19.52 4.72 8.71
CA ALA A 150 -20.96 4.57 8.87
C ALA A 150 -21.55 3.34 8.17
N ILE A 151 -20.74 2.53 7.48
CA ILE A 151 -21.20 1.36 6.71
C ILE A 151 -20.33 0.15 7.04
N HIS A 152 -20.96 -0.99 7.34
CA HIS A 152 -20.27 -2.27 7.51
C HIS A 152 -19.86 -2.83 6.15
N TYR A 153 -20.82 -2.88 5.22
CA TYR A 153 -20.57 -3.25 3.84
C TYR A 153 -21.62 -2.64 2.91
N ALA A 154 -21.27 -2.51 1.64
CA ALA A 154 -22.20 -2.39 0.54
C ALA A 154 -21.68 -3.27 -0.60
N TYR A 155 -22.53 -4.18 -1.08
CA TYR A 155 -22.24 -5.11 -2.16
C TYR A 155 -23.23 -4.91 -3.28
N LEU A 156 -22.74 -4.96 -4.49
CA LEU A 156 -23.56 -4.96 -5.68
C LEU A 156 -23.47 -6.35 -6.32
N PHE A 157 -24.60 -6.97 -6.60
CA PHE A 157 -24.70 -8.28 -7.24
C PHE A 157 -25.39 -8.10 -8.59
N PHE A 158 -24.96 -8.83 -9.60
CA PHE A 158 -25.64 -8.88 -10.88
C PHE A 158 -26.54 -10.11 -10.90
N LEU A 159 -27.78 -9.94 -11.36
CA LEU A 159 -28.79 -11.00 -11.40
C LEU A 159 -29.06 -11.51 -12.83
N GLY A 160 -28.52 -10.85 -13.85
CA GLY A 160 -28.70 -11.19 -15.27
C GLY A 160 -29.39 -10.08 -16.10
N GLY A 161 -29.01 -9.93 -17.37
CA GLY A 161 -29.55 -8.86 -18.24
C GLY A 161 -29.16 -7.47 -17.75
N ASP A 162 -30.15 -6.61 -17.50
CA ASP A 162 -29.95 -5.31 -16.84
C ASP A 162 -30.23 -5.41 -15.33
N ARG A 163 -30.46 -6.59 -14.74
CA ARG A 163 -30.86 -6.69 -13.32
C ARG A 163 -29.68 -6.77 -12.37
N TRP A 164 -29.76 -5.99 -11.29
CA TRP A 164 -28.79 -5.94 -10.21
C TRP A 164 -29.48 -5.99 -8.85
N GLN A 165 -28.72 -6.31 -7.80
CA GLN A 165 -29.12 -6.27 -6.41
C GLN A 165 -28.05 -5.56 -5.59
N LEU A 166 -28.40 -4.44 -4.97
CA LEU A 166 -27.55 -3.81 -3.96
C LEU A 166 -27.92 -4.38 -2.59
N SER A 167 -26.93 -4.87 -1.84
CA SER A 167 -27.10 -5.22 -0.43
C SER A 167 -26.14 -4.44 0.44
N PHE A 168 -26.61 -3.87 1.55
CA PHE A 168 -25.78 -3.03 2.40
C PHE A 168 -26.18 -3.17 3.87
N ARG A 169 -25.24 -2.84 4.76
CA ARG A 169 -25.44 -2.83 6.21
C ARG A 169 -24.75 -1.62 6.80
N LEU A 170 -25.47 -0.85 7.64
CA LEU A 170 -24.96 0.41 8.21
C LEU A 170 -24.41 0.21 9.63
N LYS A 171 -23.37 0.98 9.99
CA LYS A 171 -22.81 1.05 11.36
C LYS A 171 -23.55 2.06 12.24
N GLN A 172 -24.18 3.08 11.64
CA GLN A 172 -24.77 4.21 12.37
C GLN A 172 -26.23 4.42 11.99
N ALA A 173 -27.03 4.92 12.94
CA ALA A 173 -28.41 5.34 12.71
C ALA A 173 -28.48 6.73 12.04
N GLY A 174 -29.64 7.08 11.51
CA GLY A 174 -29.87 8.42 10.93
C GLY A 174 -29.53 8.53 9.45
N ALA A 175 -29.23 7.43 8.76
CA ALA A 175 -29.19 7.42 7.30
C ALA A 175 -30.61 7.62 6.74
N ILE A 176 -30.74 8.54 5.79
CA ILE A 176 -32.02 8.84 5.13
C ILE A 176 -32.04 8.47 3.66
N GLU A 177 -30.87 8.37 3.03
CA GLU A 177 -30.78 8.08 1.60
C GLU A 177 -29.48 7.32 1.33
N PHE A 178 -29.60 6.17 0.66
CA PHE A 178 -28.48 5.49 0.02
C PHE A 178 -28.52 5.82 -1.46
N ILE A 179 -27.47 6.41 -2.00
CA ILE A 179 -27.38 6.86 -3.38
C ILE A 179 -26.31 6.04 -4.08
N LEU A 180 -26.66 5.32 -5.13
CA LEU A 180 -25.67 4.84 -6.09
C LEU A 180 -25.62 5.86 -7.23
N GLU A 181 -24.50 6.58 -7.29
CA GLU A 181 -24.21 7.55 -8.32
C GLU A 181 -23.43 6.92 -9.48
N ASP A 182 -24.16 6.78 -10.58
CA ASP A 182 -23.65 6.81 -11.95
C ASP A 182 -24.49 7.81 -12.78
N VAL A 183 -24.44 7.79 -14.12
CA VAL A 183 -25.31 8.56 -15.03
C VAL A 183 -26.81 8.36 -14.69
N HIS A 184 -27.16 7.28 -13.99
CA HIS A 184 -28.43 7.13 -13.27
C HIS A 184 -28.19 7.20 -11.76
N GLN A 185 -28.84 8.15 -11.08
CA GLN A 185 -28.88 8.20 -9.61
C GLN A 185 -29.92 7.22 -9.10
N LEU A 186 -29.51 6.03 -8.66
CA LEU A 186 -30.41 5.20 -7.83
C LEU A 186 -30.39 5.78 -6.42
N LYS A 187 -31.55 6.22 -5.95
CA LYS A 187 -31.75 6.75 -4.61
C LYS A 187 -32.66 5.81 -3.85
N LEU A 188 -32.17 5.21 -2.78
CA LEU A 188 -32.92 4.32 -1.90
C LEU A 188 -33.21 5.05 -0.60
N SER A 189 -34.49 5.34 -0.37
CA SER A 189 -35.00 5.77 0.92
C SER A 189 -35.51 4.56 1.72
N PRO A 190 -35.67 4.69 3.06
CA PRO A 190 -36.33 3.68 3.89
C PRO A 190 -37.70 3.26 3.33
N GLU A 191 -38.46 4.22 2.79
CA GLU A 191 -39.79 3.99 2.20
C GLU A 191 -39.75 3.03 1.00
N MET A 192 -38.73 3.14 0.14
CA MET A 192 -38.58 2.24 -1.03
C MET A 192 -38.32 0.79 -0.60
N LEU A 193 -37.74 0.60 0.58
CA LEU A 193 -37.51 -0.71 1.19
C LEU A 193 -38.64 -1.13 2.15
N LYS A 194 -39.72 -0.35 2.23
CA LYS A 194 -40.86 -0.57 3.14
C LYS A 194 -40.45 -0.68 4.60
N VAL A 195 -39.46 0.11 5.01
CA VAL A 195 -38.99 0.22 6.40
C VAL A 195 -39.12 1.67 6.88
N ASP A 196 -39.40 1.88 8.17
CA ASP A 196 -39.61 3.22 8.72
C ASP A 196 -38.32 4.06 8.72
N ALA A 197 -37.18 3.42 8.95
CA ALA A 197 -35.86 4.05 8.95
C ALA A 197 -34.77 3.00 8.70
N PHE A 198 -33.62 3.43 8.18
CA PHE A 198 -32.42 2.59 8.19
C PHE A 198 -31.88 2.47 9.61
N LYS A 199 -31.80 1.24 10.10
CA LYS A 199 -31.31 0.89 11.42
C LYS A 199 -29.85 0.42 11.30
N PRO A 200 -29.00 0.77 12.28
CA PRO A 200 -27.66 0.20 12.34
C PRO A 200 -27.76 -1.33 12.50
N ASP A 201 -26.72 -2.02 12.05
CA ASP A 201 -26.57 -3.48 12.18
C ASP A 201 -27.68 -4.32 11.53
N THR A 202 -28.45 -3.72 10.62
CA THR A 202 -29.50 -4.39 9.85
C THR A 202 -29.09 -4.52 8.39
N ASP A 203 -29.28 -5.71 7.83
CA ASP A 203 -28.97 -6.00 6.42
C ASP A 203 -30.15 -5.58 5.53
N TYR A 204 -29.85 -4.75 4.53
CA TYR A 204 -30.79 -4.29 3.52
C TYR A 204 -30.44 -4.85 2.16
N SER A 205 -31.44 -5.06 1.31
CA SER A 205 -31.25 -5.52 -0.06
C SER A 205 -32.32 -4.96 -0.99
N TYR A 206 -31.90 -4.47 -2.16
CA TYR A 206 -32.78 -3.88 -3.17
C TYR A 206 -32.37 -4.33 -4.57
N GLU A 207 -33.32 -4.87 -5.34
CA GLU A 207 -33.13 -5.22 -6.74
C GLU A 207 -33.54 -4.07 -7.66
N PHE A 208 -32.75 -3.79 -8.69
CA PHE A 208 -33.00 -2.70 -9.63
C PHE A 208 -32.44 -3.03 -11.03
N ASP A 209 -33.00 -2.37 -12.05
CA ASP A 209 -32.51 -2.46 -13.41
C ASP A 209 -31.47 -1.36 -13.68
N TRP A 210 -30.29 -1.73 -14.13
CA TRP A 210 -29.18 -0.87 -14.49
C TRP A 210 -28.33 -1.52 -15.60
N LYS A 211 -27.99 -0.75 -16.63
CA LYS A 211 -27.16 -1.22 -17.75
C LYS A 211 -25.67 -1.38 -17.39
N GLY A 212 -25.33 -1.10 -16.15
CA GLY A 212 -23.95 -1.01 -15.69
C GLY A 212 -23.34 0.38 -15.94
N PRO A 213 -22.04 0.55 -15.58
CA PRO A 213 -21.32 1.80 -15.73
C PRO A 213 -21.25 2.22 -17.20
N ASN A 214 -21.34 3.52 -17.46
CA ASN A 214 -21.14 4.06 -18.81
C ASN A 214 -19.71 3.73 -19.33
N GLU A 215 -19.54 3.57 -20.64
CA GLU A 215 -18.23 3.17 -21.24
C GLU A 215 -17.08 4.13 -20.86
N ASP A 216 -17.40 5.40 -20.60
CA ASP A 216 -16.46 6.44 -20.17
C ASP A 216 -16.03 6.34 -18.69
N ARG A 217 -16.71 5.54 -17.86
CA ARG A 217 -16.43 5.39 -16.41
C ARG A 217 -16.33 3.93 -16.01
N SER A 218 -15.14 3.48 -15.63
CA SER A 218 -14.88 2.13 -15.12
C SER A 218 -15.30 1.88 -13.67
N TYR A 219 -16.07 2.80 -13.07
CA TYR A 219 -16.49 2.74 -11.67
C TYR A 219 -17.86 3.41 -11.45
N ALA A 220 -18.62 2.88 -10.49
CA ALA A 220 -19.78 3.55 -9.89
C ALA A 220 -19.39 4.06 -8.50
N THR A 221 -19.97 5.17 -8.03
CA THR A 221 -19.74 5.65 -6.66
C THR A 221 -21.03 5.51 -5.89
N TYR A 222 -21.01 4.96 -4.68
CA TYR A 222 -22.14 5.07 -3.79
C TYR A 222 -21.90 6.12 -2.71
N ARG A 223 -22.97 6.72 -2.22
CA ARG A 223 -23.00 7.71 -1.16
C ARG A 223 -24.11 7.36 -0.19
N VAL A 224 -23.88 7.58 1.10
CA VAL A 224 -24.95 7.51 2.10
C VAL A 224 -25.09 8.87 2.75
N LYS A 225 -26.31 9.41 2.71
CA LYS A 225 -26.66 10.66 3.36
C LYS A 225 -27.26 10.38 4.72
N PHE A 226 -26.74 11.09 5.73
CA PHE A 226 -27.25 11.09 7.08
C PHE A 226 -27.98 12.39 7.38
N THR A 227 -29.04 12.33 8.19
CA THR A 227 -29.64 13.52 8.79
C THR A 227 -28.70 14.11 9.83
N ARG A 228 -28.35 15.38 9.64
CA ARG A 228 -28.27 16.32 10.76
C ARG A 228 -29.31 17.41 10.50
N GLU A 229 -29.85 17.98 11.57
CA GLU A 229 -30.74 19.14 11.47
C GLU A 229 -30.04 20.22 10.61
N ALA A 230 -30.68 20.61 9.50
CA ALA A 230 -30.18 21.41 8.37
C ALA A 230 -29.38 20.62 7.30
N ASP A 231 -29.65 20.94 6.02
CA ASP A 231 -29.22 20.37 4.72
C ASP A 231 -27.70 20.13 4.50
N GLN A 232 -26.88 20.10 5.55
CA GLN A 232 -25.42 19.89 5.52
C GLN A 232 -24.99 18.74 6.46
N GLY A 233 -25.66 17.59 6.37
CA GLY A 233 -25.23 16.37 7.04
C GLY A 233 -23.92 15.80 6.43
N PRO A 234 -23.13 15.02 7.19
CA PRO A 234 -21.95 14.35 6.66
C PRO A 234 -22.36 13.41 5.52
N MET A 235 -21.68 13.56 4.37
CA MET A 235 -21.88 12.73 3.19
C MET A 235 -20.72 11.76 3.08
N LEU A 236 -21.00 10.46 3.25
CA LEU A 236 -19.97 9.42 3.17
C LEU A 236 -20.04 8.76 1.80
N SER A 237 -18.90 8.72 1.11
CA SER A 237 -18.82 8.19 -0.26
C SER A 237 -17.81 7.05 -0.35
N ALA A 238 -18.13 6.06 -1.16
CA ALA A 238 -17.28 4.92 -1.42
C ALA A 238 -17.44 4.50 -2.89
N ARG A 239 -16.38 3.96 -3.49
CA ARG A 239 -16.32 3.72 -4.94
C ARG A 239 -16.37 2.23 -5.22
N PHE A 240 -17.29 1.81 -6.10
CA PHE A 240 -17.24 0.51 -6.77
C PHE A 240 -16.45 0.64 -8.05
N ALA A 241 -15.24 0.08 -8.11
CA ALA A 241 -14.64 -0.19 -9.41
C ALA A 241 -15.39 -1.37 -10.04
N THR A 242 -15.80 -1.25 -11.29
CA THR A 242 -16.54 -2.25 -12.06
C THR A 242 -16.04 -2.25 -13.50
N PRO A 243 -14.78 -2.63 -13.76
CA PRO A 243 -14.30 -2.76 -15.12
C PRO A 243 -15.12 -3.86 -15.82
N LYS A 244 -15.75 -3.49 -16.93
CA LYS A 244 -16.35 -4.43 -17.87
C LYS A 244 -15.21 -5.20 -18.55
N LEU A 245 -15.08 -6.49 -18.28
CA LEU A 245 -14.05 -7.34 -18.89
C LEU A 245 -14.69 -8.38 -19.79
N THR A 246 -14.10 -8.60 -20.97
CA THR A 246 -14.43 -9.79 -21.77
C THR A 246 -13.84 -11.05 -21.08
N PRO A 247 -14.44 -12.23 -21.25
CA PRO A 247 -13.91 -13.53 -20.81
C PRO A 247 -12.44 -13.71 -21.13
N ALA A 248 -12.03 -13.39 -22.37
CA ALA A 248 -10.64 -13.49 -22.80
C ALA A 248 -9.73 -12.55 -22.00
N ARG A 249 -10.10 -11.28 -21.85
CA ARG A 249 -9.32 -10.27 -21.10
C ARG A 249 -9.16 -10.64 -19.63
N PHE A 250 -10.24 -11.13 -19.01
CA PHE A 250 -10.21 -11.63 -17.64
C PHE A 250 -9.28 -12.84 -17.51
N LEU A 251 -9.43 -13.86 -18.36
CA LEU A 251 -8.59 -15.06 -18.31
C LEU A 251 -7.11 -14.75 -18.52
N LEU A 252 -6.78 -13.78 -19.37
CA LEU A 252 -5.42 -13.31 -19.56
C LEU A 252 -4.83 -12.66 -18.30
N ARG A 253 -5.60 -11.79 -17.62
CA ARG A 253 -5.17 -11.21 -16.33
C ARG A 253 -5.04 -12.29 -15.25
N LEU A 254 -5.99 -13.20 -15.17
CA LEU A 254 -5.97 -14.32 -14.23
C LEU A 254 -4.73 -15.21 -14.47
N ASN A 255 -4.40 -15.48 -15.73
CA ASN A 255 -3.19 -16.20 -16.12
C ASN A 255 -1.92 -15.52 -15.62
N GLN A 256 -1.81 -14.20 -15.81
CA GLN A 256 -0.68 -13.41 -15.33
C GLN A 256 -0.55 -13.51 -13.80
N VAL A 257 -1.63 -13.26 -13.06
CA VAL A 257 -1.61 -13.28 -11.58
C VAL A 257 -1.35 -14.67 -11.00
N ILE A 258 -1.97 -15.72 -11.53
CA ILE A 258 -1.73 -17.10 -11.05
C ILE A 258 -0.29 -17.54 -11.35
N ARG A 259 0.25 -17.18 -12.51
CA ARG A 259 1.65 -17.51 -12.82
C ARG A 259 2.62 -16.73 -11.95
N LEU A 260 2.31 -15.48 -11.63
CA LEU A 260 3.08 -14.70 -10.67
C LEU A 260 3.02 -15.33 -9.26
N HIS A 261 1.84 -15.79 -8.82
CA HIS A 261 1.67 -16.56 -7.58
C HIS A 261 2.58 -17.79 -7.55
N LYS A 262 2.56 -18.61 -8.59
CA LYS A 262 3.44 -19.79 -8.67
C LYS A 262 4.92 -19.43 -8.67
N ALA A 263 5.30 -18.37 -9.36
CA ALA A 263 6.69 -17.95 -9.47
C ALA A 263 7.27 -17.37 -8.17
N THR A 264 6.42 -16.72 -7.37
CA THR A 264 6.83 -15.96 -6.18
C THR A 264 6.50 -16.70 -4.88
N GLY A 265 5.51 -17.58 -4.89
CA GLY A 265 4.94 -18.22 -3.70
C GLY A 265 4.02 -17.32 -2.87
N LEU A 266 3.72 -16.11 -3.34
CA LEU A 266 2.89 -15.15 -2.61
C LEU A 266 1.41 -15.47 -2.71
N GLY A 267 0.70 -15.45 -1.58
CA GLY A 267 -0.76 -15.61 -1.58
C GLY A 267 -1.48 -14.52 -2.38
N ALA A 268 -2.71 -14.81 -2.83
CA ALA A 268 -3.51 -13.91 -3.65
C ALA A 268 -3.67 -12.51 -3.03
N GLU A 269 -3.83 -12.43 -1.71
CA GLU A 269 -3.97 -11.16 -0.99
C GLU A 269 -2.73 -10.26 -1.09
N ALA A 270 -1.55 -10.84 -0.89
CA ALA A 270 -0.30 -10.09 -0.98
C ALA A 270 -0.08 -9.57 -2.41
N LEU A 271 -0.39 -10.40 -3.42
CA LEU A 271 -0.31 -10.00 -4.82
C LEU A 271 -1.31 -8.91 -5.17
N GLU A 272 -2.56 -9.06 -4.75
CA GLU A 272 -3.60 -8.04 -4.94
C GLU A 272 -3.15 -6.70 -4.34
N GLY A 273 -2.69 -6.69 -3.07
CA GLY A 273 -2.19 -5.48 -2.43
C GLY A 273 -1.02 -4.82 -3.15
N ILE A 274 -0.05 -5.62 -3.64
CA ILE A 274 1.11 -5.12 -4.40
C ILE A 274 0.68 -4.55 -5.76
N LEU A 275 -0.17 -5.26 -6.49
CA LEU A 275 -0.61 -4.82 -7.81
C LEU A 275 -1.46 -3.56 -7.70
N HIS A 276 -2.42 -3.52 -6.76
CA HIS A 276 -3.25 -2.35 -6.49
C HIS A 276 -2.45 -1.12 -6.04
N SER A 277 -1.28 -1.29 -5.42
CA SER A 277 -0.45 -0.16 -5.02
C SER A 277 0.28 0.50 -6.19
N VAL A 278 0.45 -0.21 -7.31
CA VAL A 278 1.17 0.28 -8.51
C VAL A 278 0.21 0.54 -9.65
N ASP A 279 -0.43 -0.52 -10.15
CA ASP A 279 -1.40 -0.51 -11.23
C ASP A 279 -2.28 -1.77 -11.12
N PRO A 280 -3.57 -1.63 -10.79
CA PRO A 280 -4.49 -2.77 -10.68
C PRO A 280 -4.85 -3.42 -12.02
N VAL A 281 -4.51 -2.79 -13.15
CA VAL A 281 -4.90 -3.23 -14.50
C VAL A 281 -3.82 -4.05 -15.19
N ALA A 282 -2.55 -3.70 -15.00
CA ALA A 282 -1.44 -4.30 -15.70
C ALA A 282 -0.24 -4.57 -14.77
N ILE A 283 0.43 -5.70 -14.99
CA ILE A 283 1.70 -6.00 -14.35
C ILE A 283 2.80 -5.32 -15.17
N SER A 284 3.54 -4.42 -14.54
CA SER A 284 4.64 -3.67 -15.16
C SER A 284 5.98 -4.03 -14.52
N GLU A 285 7.08 -3.53 -15.09
CA GLU A 285 8.40 -3.58 -14.46
C GLU A 285 8.39 -2.99 -13.05
N ARG A 286 7.65 -1.89 -12.86
CA ARG A 286 7.45 -1.26 -11.56
C ARG A 286 6.71 -2.19 -10.59
N SER A 287 5.69 -2.92 -11.05
CA SER A 287 4.96 -3.90 -10.23
C SER A 287 5.90 -5.00 -9.72
N LEU A 288 6.79 -5.51 -10.58
CA LEU A 288 7.79 -6.52 -10.20
C LEU A 288 8.89 -5.97 -9.27
N ALA A 289 9.30 -4.70 -9.46
CA ALA A 289 10.23 -4.01 -8.58
C ALA A 289 9.66 -3.86 -7.16
N VAL A 290 8.42 -3.35 -7.05
CA VAL A 290 7.71 -3.22 -5.77
C VAL A 290 7.52 -4.58 -5.12
N LEU A 291 7.08 -5.60 -5.87
CA LEU A 291 6.95 -6.97 -5.37
C LEU A 291 8.25 -7.46 -4.74
N THR A 292 9.36 -7.36 -5.48
CA THR A 292 10.67 -7.85 -5.03
C THR A 292 11.10 -7.13 -3.75
N GLN A 293 10.91 -5.81 -3.69
CA GLN A 293 11.23 -5.01 -2.51
C GLN A 293 10.34 -5.36 -1.31
N THR A 294 9.04 -5.53 -1.51
CA THR A 294 8.08 -5.90 -0.47
C THR A 294 8.43 -7.26 0.13
N VAL A 295 8.73 -8.26 -0.70
CA VAL A 295 9.13 -9.59 -0.23
C VAL A 295 10.43 -9.53 0.58
N ARG A 296 11.41 -8.75 0.10
CA ARG A 296 12.67 -8.52 0.80
C ARG A 296 12.45 -7.93 2.19
N LEU A 297 11.70 -6.83 2.27
CA LEU A 297 11.43 -6.12 3.53
C LEU A 297 10.61 -6.98 4.50
N ALA A 298 9.54 -7.63 4.01
CA ALA A 298 8.70 -8.53 4.79
C ALA A 298 9.52 -9.65 5.42
N LYS A 299 10.41 -10.27 4.63
CA LYS A 299 11.30 -11.34 5.11
C LYS A 299 12.36 -10.84 6.09
N ARG A 300 13.02 -9.71 5.78
CA ARG A 300 14.10 -9.16 6.61
C ARG A 300 13.61 -8.77 8.00
N TYR A 301 12.48 -8.08 8.06
CA TYR A 301 11.94 -7.53 9.31
C TYR A 301 10.87 -8.42 9.97
N ALA A 302 10.54 -9.57 9.36
CA ALA A 302 9.49 -10.47 9.81
C ALA A 302 8.13 -9.76 10.01
N ILE A 303 7.77 -8.90 9.05
CA ILE A 303 6.54 -8.11 9.05
C ILE A 303 5.57 -8.55 7.95
N PRO A 304 4.26 -8.28 8.10
CA PRO A 304 3.29 -8.50 7.03
C PRO A 304 3.61 -7.70 5.75
N HIS A 305 3.21 -8.23 4.59
CA HIS A 305 3.42 -7.57 3.30
C HIS A 305 2.81 -6.16 3.24
N GLU A 306 1.68 -5.93 3.92
CA GLU A 306 1.04 -4.61 4.02
C GLU A 306 1.92 -3.56 4.72
N GLN A 307 2.71 -3.93 5.74
CA GLN A 307 3.65 -3.02 6.40
C GLN A 307 4.89 -2.82 5.53
N ALA A 308 5.38 -3.89 4.89
CA ALA A 308 6.50 -3.81 3.96
C ALA A 308 6.19 -2.92 2.73
N LEU A 309 4.95 -2.93 2.23
CA LEU A 309 4.46 -2.02 1.20
C LEU A 309 4.57 -0.56 1.67
N VAL A 310 4.07 -0.25 2.87
CA VAL A 310 4.13 1.11 3.42
C VAL A 310 5.57 1.57 3.68
N MET A 311 6.43 0.70 4.22
CA MET A 311 7.87 1.00 4.33
C MET A 311 8.51 1.34 2.98
N GLY A 312 8.09 0.66 1.90
CA GLY A 312 8.49 0.90 0.52
C GLY A 312 7.74 2.04 -0.19
N ARG A 313 7.12 2.95 0.57
CA ARG A 313 6.40 4.15 0.09
C ARG A 313 5.04 3.90 -0.55
N GLN A 314 4.43 2.74 -0.35
CA GLN A 314 3.06 2.53 -0.80
C GLN A 314 2.07 3.10 0.22
N LEU A 315 0.85 3.38 -0.24
CA LEU A 315 -0.19 3.91 0.64
C LEU A 315 -0.78 2.80 1.52
N ILE A 316 -1.15 3.15 2.75
CA ILE A 316 -1.93 2.29 3.65
C ILE A 316 -3.21 1.85 2.93
N ALA A 317 -3.51 0.56 2.91
CA ALA A 317 -4.70 0.04 2.23
C ALA A 317 -5.99 0.45 2.96
N VAL A 318 -6.92 1.03 2.20
CA VAL A 318 -8.27 1.40 2.66
C VAL A 318 -9.34 0.38 2.26
N SER A 319 -8.97 -0.56 1.40
CA SER A 319 -9.79 -1.72 1.05
C SER A 319 -9.54 -2.85 2.06
N ALA A 320 -10.59 -3.62 2.30
CA ALA A 320 -10.56 -4.82 3.14
C ALA A 320 -11.34 -5.93 2.45
N ARG A 321 -11.07 -7.18 2.83
CA ARG A 321 -11.95 -8.29 2.48
C ARG A 321 -13.20 -8.28 3.34
N ALA A 322 -14.26 -8.87 2.83
CA ALA A 322 -15.52 -9.00 3.55
C ALA A 322 -15.32 -9.64 4.94
N GLY A 323 -15.71 -8.92 5.99
CA GLY A 323 -15.58 -9.37 7.38
C GLY A 323 -14.26 -8.99 8.07
N GLU A 324 -13.30 -8.41 7.34
CA GLU A 324 -12.05 -7.91 7.89
C GLU A 324 -12.04 -6.37 7.94
N LEU A 325 -11.28 -5.83 8.88
CA LEU A 325 -10.96 -4.40 8.90
C LEU A 325 -9.86 -4.10 7.89
N SER A 326 -9.95 -2.97 7.20
CA SER A 326 -8.87 -2.47 6.33
C SER A 326 -7.61 -2.22 7.13
N GLN A 327 -6.44 -2.17 6.48
CA GLN A 327 -5.20 -1.78 7.16
C GLN A 327 -5.37 -0.40 7.82
N TYR A 328 -6.04 0.53 7.13
CA TYR A 328 -6.34 1.87 7.64
C TYR A 328 -7.18 1.81 8.92
N ASP A 329 -8.29 1.05 8.92
CA ASP A 329 -9.15 0.96 10.10
C ASP A 329 -8.50 0.23 11.26
N ARG A 330 -7.70 -0.81 10.97
CA ARG A 330 -6.90 -1.49 12.01
C ARG A 330 -5.95 -0.53 12.72
N LEU A 331 -5.37 0.42 11.99
CA LEU A 331 -4.41 1.38 12.54
C LEU A 331 -5.10 2.56 13.25
N PHE A 332 -6.11 3.16 12.63
CA PHE A 332 -6.65 4.44 13.07
C PHE A 332 -8.03 4.33 13.75
N ASN A 333 -8.86 3.36 13.37
CA ASN A 333 -10.28 3.31 13.75
C ASN A 333 -10.66 2.12 14.66
N ASN A 334 -9.70 1.35 15.17
CA ASN A 334 -9.97 0.20 16.04
C ASN A 334 -9.26 0.29 17.41
N PRO A 335 -9.92 0.82 18.46
CA PRO A 335 -11.20 1.54 18.45
C PRO A 335 -11.05 2.99 17.96
N ALA A 336 -12.08 3.58 17.37
CA ALA A 336 -12.06 4.98 16.95
C ALA A 336 -11.98 5.93 18.16
N LEU A 337 -11.03 6.88 18.14
CA LEU A 337 -10.92 7.93 19.17
C LEU A 337 -11.51 9.27 18.70
N VAL A 338 -11.55 9.47 17.38
CA VAL A 338 -12.24 10.60 16.75
C VAL A 338 -13.71 10.23 16.60
N GLU A 339 -14.61 11.16 16.93
CA GLU A 339 -16.05 10.95 16.72
C GLU A 339 -16.33 10.68 15.23
N GLY A 340 -17.01 9.58 14.93
CA GLY A 340 -17.23 9.16 13.55
C GLY A 340 -16.00 8.58 12.86
N GLY A 341 -14.88 8.35 13.55
CA GLY A 341 -13.64 7.80 13.01
C GLY A 341 -12.81 8.79 12.18
N LEU A 342 -11.54 8.47 11.95
CA LEU A 342 -10.68 9.24 11.06
C LEU A 342 -10.97 8.80 9.61
N ASP A 343 -11.35 9.73 8.74
CA ASP A 343 -11.59 9.46 7.32
C ASP A 343 -10.29 9.62 6.52
N PRO A 344 -9.89 8.64 5.67
CA PRO A 344 -8.70 8.75 4.82
C PRO A 344 -8.74 9.90 3.79
N GLU A 345 -9.92 10.42 3.46
CA GLU A 345 -10.11 11.49 2.47
C GLU A 345 -10.29 12.88 3.10
N ASP A 346 -10.44 12.96 4.43
CA ASP A 346 -10.58 14.23 5.13
C ASP A 346 -9.27 15.03 5.14
N TYR A 347 -9.40 16.34 4.91
CA TYR A 347 -8.27 17.27 4.98
C TYR A 347 -8.34 18.08 6.27
N VAL A 348 -7.68 17.59 7.32
CA VAL A 348 -7.47 18.33 8.56
C VAL A 348 -5.99 18.64 8.73
N VAL A 349 -5.66 19.92 8.94
CA VAL A 349 -4.29 20.36 9.27
C VAL A 349 -4.15 20.49 10.78
N ILE A 350 -3.13 19.85 11.34
CA ILE A 350 -2.81 19.88 12.76
C ILE A 350 -1.36 20.32 12.98
N ASP A 351 -1.08 21.00 14.08
CA ASP A 351 0.28 21.32 14.51
C ASP A 351 0.82 20.17 15.37
N LEU A 352 1.94 19.56 15.00
CA LEU A 352 2.51 18.42 15.72
C LEU A 352 3.45 18.81 16.88
N ARG A 353 3.70 20.10 17.13
CA ARG A 353 4.56 20.53 18.24
C ARG A 353 4.04 19.98 19.59
N PRO A 354 4.92 19.46 20.48
CA PRO A 354 4.50 18.91 21.77
C PRO A 354 3.73 19.93 22.63
N GLY A 355 4.09 21.22 22.57
CA GLY A 355 3.39 22.30 23.27
C GLY A 355 1.94 22.54 22.82
N LYS A 356 1.53 21.95 21.68
CA LYS A 356 0.17 22.04 21.14
C LYS A 356 -0.63 20.74 21.31
N ALA A 357 -0.17 19.79 22.12
CA ALA A 357 -0.77 18.45 22.25
C ALA A 357 -2.28 18.44 22.62
N SER A 358 -2.79 19.48 23.29
CA SER A 358 -4.21 19.60 23.65
C SER A 358 -5.11 19.93 22.45
N GLU A 359 -4.57 20.55 21.40
CA GLU A 359 -5.31 20.87 20.17
C GLU A 359 -5.50 19.61 19.33
N GLN A 360 -6.73 19.32 18.90
CA GLN A 360 -7.07 18.12 18.13
C GLN A 360 -6.58 16.81 18.81
N ALA A 361 -6.67 16.76 20.14
CA ALA A 361 -6.09 15.70 20.97
C ALA A 361 -6.52 14.28 20.55
N ALA A 362 -7.77 14.10 20.10
CA ALA A 362 -8.27 12.81 19.62
C ALA A 362 -7.55 12.32 18.35
N ILE A 363 -7.29 13.23 17.40
CA ILE A 363 -6.53 12.92 16.19
C ILE A 363 -5.10 12.57 16.58
N LYS A 364 -4.43 13.43 17.36
CA LYS A 364 -3.04 13.19 17.80
C LYS A 364 -2.89 11.89 18.60
N ALA A 365 -3.83 11.58 19.49
CA ALA A 365 -3.86 10.31 20.22
C ALA A 365 -4.00 9.11 19.29
N THR A 366 -4.82 9.24 18.23
CA THR A 366 -4.97 8.21 17.19
C THR A 366 -3.65 7.98 16.44
N LEU A 367 -2.96 9.06 16.05
CA LEU A 367 -1.66 8.99 15.37
C LEU A 367 -0.57 8.38 16.27
N LYS A 368 -0.49 8.82 17.54
CA LYS A 368 0.42 8.28 18.55
C LYS A 368 0.22 6.78 18.76
N ARG A 369 -1.03 6.34 18.86
CA ARG A 369 -1.36 4.91 18.99
C ARG A 369 -0.93 4.11 17.75
N ALA A 370 -1.26 4.59 16.55
CA ALA A 370 -0.93 3.91 15.30
C ALA A 370 0.60 3.80 15.09
N CYS A 371 1.33 4.87 15.39
CA CYS A 371 2.78 4.93 15.24
C CYS A 371 3.57 4.39 16.44
N GLN A 372 2.89 4.14 17.57
CA GLN A 372 3.47 3.72 18.85
C GLN A 372 4.52 4.71 19.37
N VAL A 373 4.17 5.99 19.41
CA VAL A 373 5.04 7.10 19.84
C VAL A 373 4.34 8.02 20.84
N ASP A 374 5.11 8.83 21.55
CA ASP A 374 4.63 9.96 22.36
C ASP A 374 4.52 11.24 21.50
N ASP A 375 4.22 12.37 22.15
CA ASP A 375 4.08 13.67 21.45
C ASP A 375 5.40 14.13 20.82
N GLU A 376 6.53 13.91 21.50
CA GLU A 376 7.85 14.21 20.96
C GLU A 376 8.18 13.33 19.76
N GLY A 377 7.96 12.01 19.87
CA GLY A 377 8.16 11.09 18.77
C GLY A 377 7.28 11.41 17.57
N LEU A 378 6.01 11.80 17.79
CA LEU A 378 5.12 12.22 16.71
C LEU A 378 5.64 13.49 16.01
N TYR A 379 6.14 14.47 16.77
CA TYR A 379 6.79 15.67 16.24
C TYR A 379 8.04 15.34 15.41
N GLN A 380 8.93 14.49 15.94
CA GLN A 380 10.19 14.10 15.29
C GLN A 380 9.98 13.39 13.95
N LEU A 381 8.95 12.55 13.84
CA LEU A 381 8.57 11.92 12.56
C LEU A 381 7.86 12.93 11.63
N GLY A 382 6.97 13.74 12.20
CA GLY A 382 6.12 14.66 11.45
C GLY A 382 6.85 15.79 10.74
N ARG A 383 7.99 16.25 11.28
CA ARG A 383 8.77 17.36 10.68
C ARG A 383 9.33 17.07 9.30
N PHE A 384 9.59 15.80 8.97
CA PHE A 384 10.00 15.36 7.61
C PHE A 384 8.84 15.17 6.65
N LEU A 385 7.61 15.40 7.13
CA LEU A 385 6.35 15.27 6.39
C LEU A 385 5.50 16.52 6.61
N ALA A 386 6.12 17.63 7.03
CA ALA A 386 5.43 18.89 7.26
C ALA A 386 5.02 19.49 5.91
N LEU A 387 3.92 20.22 5.90
CA LEU A 387 3.57 21.10 4.80
C LEU A 387 4.67 22.17 4.66
N ALA A 388 5.01 22.53 3.43
CA ALA A 388 5.88 23.67 3.20
C ALA A 388 5.31 24.92 3.89
N PRO A 389 6.15 25.76 4.50
CA PRO A 389 5.72 27.09 4.95
C PRO A 389 5.03 27.79 3.78
N LYS A 390 3.84 28.36 3.99
CA LYS A 390 3.25 29.21 2.96
C LYS A 390 4.26 30.33 2.66
N GLU A 391 4.70 30.45 1.41
CA GLU A 391 5.36 31.66 0.94
C GLU A 391 4.34 32.81 1.09
N GLN A 392 4.44 33.54 2.21
CA GLN A 392 3.74 34.77 2.56
C GLN A 392 2.24 34.86 2.21
N ALA A 393 1.36 34.68 3.20
CA ALA A 393 0.09 35.40 3.21
C ALA A 393 0.31 36.72 3.94
N SER A 394 0.26 37.81 3.17
CA SER A 394 0.18 39.18 3.63
C SER A 394 -1.00 39.40 4.60
N ASP A 395 -0.81 40.37 5.50
CA ASP A 395 -1.85 41.09 6.26
C ASP A 395 -2.53 40.38 7.44
N ALA A 396 -1.75 39.72 8.29
CA ALA A 396 -2.16 39.48 9.69
C ALA A 396 -1.08 39.98 10.64
N GLU A 397 -1.34 41.13 11.27
CA GLU A 397 -0.65 41.62 12.46
C GLU A 397 -0.97 40.71 13.64
N ASP A 398 -0.31 39.56 13.73
CA ASP A 398 -0.20 38.80 14.97
C ASP A 398 1.28 38.50 15.22
N ASP A 399 1.86 39.25 16.16
CA ASP A 399 3.28 39.30 16.56
C ASP A 399 3.81 38.01 17.24
N ASP A 400 3.14 36.87 17.10
CA ASP A 400 3.55 35.58 17.70
C ASP A 400 4.10 34.56 16.68
N ALA A 401 4.31 34.95 15.42
CA ALA A 401 4.84 34.07 14.36
C ALA A 401 6.37 33.91 14.42
N GLU A 402 6.89 33.47 15.55
CA GLU A 402 8.30 33.11 15.72
C GLU A 402 8.49 31.61 15.47
N GLY A 403 9.04 31.27 14.29
CA GLY A 403 9.81 30.04 14.03
C GLY A 403 9.10 28.67 14.12
N ASP A 404 9.11 27.94 12.99
CA ASP A 404 9.11 26.47 12.97
C ASP A 404 7.79 25.74 13.34
N GLU A 405 6.65 26.18 12.78
CA GLU A 405 5.40 25.41 12.86
C GLU A 405 5.48 24.10 12.04
N VAL A 406 5.35 22.95 12.70
CA VAL A 406 5.24 21.63 12.03
C VAL A 406 3.77 21.36 11.72
N ARG A 407 3.28 21.96 10.63
CA ARG A 407 1.91 21.75 10.12
C ARG A 407 1.82 20.44 9.35
N PHE A 408 0.95 19.54 9.78
CA PHE A 408 0.75 18.22 9.17
C PHE A 408 -0.70 18.07 8.69
N ALA A 409 -0.89 17.72 7.41
CA ALA A 409 -2.19 17.37 6.88
C ALA A 409 -2.47 15.88 7.06
N THR A 410 -3.68 15.53 7.50
CA THR A 410 -4.13 14.15 7.76
C THR A 410 -4.52 13.36 6.50
N THR A 411 -3.97 13.72 5.34
CA THR A 411 -4.25 12.97 4.09
C THR A 411 -3.64 11.58 4.12
N ARG A 412 -4.23 10.64 3.38
CA ARG A 412 -3.75 9.25 3.30
C ARG A 412 -2.27 9.15 2.95
N GLU A 413 -1.75 9.97 2.05
CA GLU A 413 -0.32 10.00 1.67
C GLU A 413 0.54 10.32 2.89
N ARG A 414 0.20 11.40 3.60
CA ARG A 414 0.98 11.85 4.76
C ARG A 414 0.87 10.89 5.94
N LEU A 415 -0.31 10.34 6.19
CA LEU A 415 -0.52 9.30 7.20
C LEU A 415 0.29 8.04 6.88
N SER A 416 0.36 7.64 5.60
CA SER A 416 1.17 6.51 5.15
C SER A 416 2.66 6.78 5.36
N GLY A 417 3.14 7.97 4.99
CA GLY A 417 4.53 8.38 5.23
C GLY A 417 4.87 8.40 6.73
N LEU A 418 3.98 8.93 7.56
CA LEU A 418 4.19 9.01 9.02
C LEU A 418 4.29 7.62 9.64
N TYR A 419 3.37 6.73 9.28
CA TYR A 419 3.42 5.35 9.72
C TYR A 419 4.67 4.63 9.20
N ALA A 420 5.08 4.88 7.96
CA ALA A 420 6.30 4.31 7.39
C ALA A 420 7.56 4.74 8.15
N LEU A 421 7.71 6.03 8.50
CA LEU A 421 8.83 6.50 9.32
C LEU A 421 8.80 5.89 10.73
N SER A 422 7.62 5.66 11.30
CA SER A 422 7.50 4.93 12.58
C SER A 422 7.97 3.47 12.46
N LEU A 423 7.73 2.82 11.31
CA LEU A 423 8.24 1.48 11.02
C LEU A 423 9.75 1.51 10.80
N TRP A 424 10.29 2.54 10.12
CA TRP A 424 11.73 2.71 9.96
C TRP A 424 12.42 2.83 11.31
N ALA A 425 11.92 3.66 12.22
CA ALA A 425 12.49 3.79 13.55
C ALA A 425 12.48 2.44 14.31
N ARG A 426 11.29 1.87 14.50
CA ARG A 426 11.11 0.66 15.32
C ARG A 426 11.85 -0.56 14.77
N LEU A 427 11.79 -0.81 13.47
CA LEU A 427 12.35 -2.03 12.87
C LEU A 427 13.87 -1.98 12.70
N HIS A 428 14.48 -0.80 12.79
CA HIS A 428 15.94 -0.63 12.84
C HIS A 428 16.47 -0.49 14.28
N GLY A 429 15.59 -0.57 15.30
CA GLY A 429 15.97 -0.41 16.69
C GLY A 429 16.35 1.03 17.06
N LEU A 430 15.74 2.01 16.38
CA LEU A 430 15.95 3.45 16.60
C LEU A 430 14.73 4.06 17.30
N THR A 431 14.97 5.09 18.10
CA THR A 431 13.93 6.02 18.52
C THR A 431 13.56 6.99 17.37
N PRO A 432 12.39 7.63 17.39
CA PRO A 432 12.04 8.66 16.41
C PRO A 432 13.06 9.80 16.30
N GLY A 433 13.64 10.23 17.43
CA GLY A 433 14.68 11.26 17.46
C GLY A 433 15.98 10.80 16.80
N GLU A 434 16.44 9.57 17.08
CA GLU A 434 17.61 9.00 16.41
C GLU A 434 17.41 8.83 14.91
N LEU A 435 16.23 8.39 14.48
CA LEU A 435 15.89 8.37 13.06
C LEU A 435 15.98 9.78 12.45
N GLY A 436 15.46 10.79 13.14
CA GLY A 436 15.54 12.18 12.70
C GLY A 436 16.99 12.67 12.52
N LEU A 437 17.88 12.37 13.47
CA LEU A 437 19.30 12.71 13.37
C LEU A 437 19.98 12.02 12.18
N LEU A 438 19.64 10.76 11.91
CA LEU A 438 20.16 10.06 10.73
C LEU A 438 19.65 10.69 9.43
N LEU A 439 18.37 11.03 9.35
CA LEU A 439 17.79 11.68 8.18
C LEU A 439 18.42 13.05 7.90
N GLU A 440 18.68 13.85 8.93
CA GLU A 440 19.45 15.10 8.82
C GLU A 440 20.86 14.85 8.30
N THR A 441 21.55 13.84 8.83
CA THR A 441 22.90 13.46 8.38
C THR A 441 22.92 13.03 6.90
N PHE A 442 21.81 12.49 6.40
CA PHE A 442 21.64 12.09 4.99
C PHE A 442 21.11 13.20 4.07
N ASP A 443 20.97 14.43 4.59
CA ASP A 443 20.39 15.58 3.91
C ASP A 443 18.98 15.28 3.36
N ALA A 444 18.15 14.65 4.18
CA ALA A 444 16.78 14.33 3.82
C ALA A 444 15.97 15.62 3.55
N PRO A 445 15.15 15.66 2.48
CA PRO A 445 14.34 16.84 2.19
C PRO A 445 13.30 17.08 3.28
N ARG A 446 12.92 18.36 3.46
CA ARG A 446 11.96 18.78 4.48
C ARG A 446 10.57 18.13 4.33
N ASP A 447 10.15 17.82 3.10
CA ASP A 447 8.93 17.08 2.83
C ASP A 447 9.22 15.82 2.00
N LEU A 448 9.40 14.69 2.69
CA LEU A 448 9.67 13.39 2.08
C LEU A 448 8.52 12.88 1.20
N ASN A 449 7.27 13.29 1.45
CA ASN A 449 6.15 12.87 0.61
C ASN A 449 6.20 13.51 -0.78
N ALA A 450 6.71 14.75 -0.86
CA ALA A 450 6.91 15.47 -2.12
C ALA A 450 8.16 15.01 -2.88
N ALA A 451 9.12 14.35 -2.21
CA ALA A 451 10.36 13.88 -2.82
C ALA A 451 10.12 12.73 -3.84
N PRO A 452 11.02 12.48 -4.81
CA PRO A 452 10.88 11.39 -5.77
C PRO A 452 10.90 9.97 -5.18
N ALA A 453 10.28 9.02 -5.88
CA ALA A 453 10.35 7.55 -5.72
C ALA A 453 11.63 7.04 -5.04
N GLU A 454 12.69 7.31 -5.76
CA GLU A 454 14.04 6.80 -5.57
C GLU A 454 14.68 7.39 -4.32
N GLU A 455 14.35 8.63 -3.97
CA GLU A 455 14.92 9.30 -2.80
C GLU A 455 14.46 8.64 -1.50
N TRP A 456 13.19 8.27 -1.42
CA TRP A 456 12.64 7.50 -0.30
C TRP A 456 13.36 6.16 -0.14
N LEU A 457 13.54 5.41 -1.24
CA LEU A 457 14.19 4.11 -1.21
C LEU A 457 15.69 4.22 -0.93
N ARG A 458 16.35 5.28 -1.39
CA ARG A 458 17.75 5.61 -1.09
C ARG A 458 17.92 5.83 0.41
N LEU A 459 17.08 6.66 1.02
CA LEU A 459 17.13 6.95 2.46
C LEU A 459 16.85 5.70 3.30
N LEU A 460 15.86 4.87 2.91
CA LEU A 460 15.62 3.58 3.57
C LEU A 460 16.87 2.69 3.55
N ALA A 461 17.54 2.56 2.42
CA ALA A 461 18.76 1.78 2.30
C ALA A 461 19.91 2.36 3.14
N CYS A 462 20.03 3.67 3.23
CA CYS A 462 21.01 4.35 4.09
C CYS A 462 20.74 4.06 5.58
N VAL A 463 19.49 4.17 6.03
CA VAL A 463 19.07 3.83 7.40
C VAL A 463 19.36 2.36 7.69
N GLU A 464 19.01 1.44 6.79
CA GLU A 464 19.27 0.01 6.93
C GLU A 464 20.76 -0.29 7.14
N ARG A 465 21.60 0.26 6.27
CA ARG A 465 23.05 0.03 6.28
C ARG A 465 23.70 0.64 7.50
N LEU A 466 23.41 1.91 7.81
CA LEU A 466 24.05 2.61 8.91
C LEU A 466 23.64 2.02 10.26
N SER A 467 22.35 1.71 10.44
CA SER A 467 21.87 1.08 11.68
C SER A 467 22.50 -0.30 11.89
N SER A 468 22.60 -1.10 10.83
CA SER A 468 23.28 -2.41 10.89
C SER A 468 24.77 -2.27 11.22
N TRP A 469 25.44 -1.25 10.67
CA TRP A 469 26.85 -0.98 10.94
C TRP A 469 27.08 -0.49 12.37
N LEU A 470 26.27 0.44 12.87
CA LEU A 470 26.32 0.93 14.26
C LEU A 470 26.13 -0.22 15.25
N GLN A 471 25.13 -1.08 15.03
CA GLN A 471 24.91 -2.28 15.83
C GLN A 471 26.12 -3.21 15.82
N ALA A 472 26.78 -3.40 14.67
CA ALA A 472 27.97 -4.23 14.57
C ALA A 472 29.20 -3.64 15.29
N GLN A 473 29.29 -2.31 15.40
CA GLN A 473 30.35 -1.62 16.16
C GLN A 473 30.01 -1.44 17.64
N GLY A 474 28.77 -1.71 18.06
CA GLY A 474 28.29 -1.39 19.40
C GLY A 474 28.18 0.12 19.67
N TRP A 475 27.97 0.91 18.62
CA TRP A 475 27.82 2.37 18.69
C TRP A 475 26.36 2.79 18.63
N THR A 476 26.05 3.93 19.23
CA THR A 476 24.73 4.55 19.16
C THR A 476 24.69 5.66 18.10
N VAL A 477 23.49 6.11 17.72
CA VAL A 477 23.36 7.29 16.82
C VAL A 477 23.94 8.55 17.46
N PRO A 478 23.72 8.85 18.76
CA PRO A 478 24.41 9.94 19.44
C PRO A 478 25.94 9.87 19.37
N ASP A 479 26.55 8.68 19.48
CA ASP A 479 28.01 8.54 19.35
C ASP A 479 28.48 8.97 17.96
N LEU A 480 27.76 8.51 16.91
CA LEU A 480 28.05 8.90 15.55
C LEU A 480 27.94 10.42 15.37
N VAL A 481 26.84 11.03 15.82
CA VAL A 481 26.61 12.47 15.71
C VAL A 481 27.69 13.25 16.46
N LEU A 482 28.10 12.81 17.64
CA LEU A 482 29.18 13.45 18.40
C LEU A 482 30.51 13.42 17.64
N MET A 483 30.77 12.34 16.90
CA MET A 483 31.99 12.17 16.08
C MET A 483 31.93 12.90 14.74
N THR A 484 30.74 13.16 14.17
CA THR A 484 30.59 13.71 12.81
C THR A 484 30.03 15.13 12.78
N ARG A 485 29.48 15.65 13.87
CA ARG A 485 28.91 17.00 13.89
C ARG A 485 29.97 18.05 13.57
N GLY A 486 29.56 19.06 12.80
CA GLY A 486 30.35 20.28 12.65
C GLY A 486 30.50 20.96 14.01
N VAL A 487 31.72 21.40 14.31
CA VAL A 487 32.02 22.17 15.52
C VAL A 487 32.39 23.57 15.08
N GLU A 488 31.50 24.54 15.30
CA GLU A 488 31.76 25.95 14.99
C GLU A 488 32.32 26.72 16.20
N ASP A 489 31.86 26.40 17.42
CA ASP A 489 32.37 26.99 18.66
C ASP A 489 32.29 25.97 19.82
N ILE A 490 33.40 25.76 20.53
CA ILE A 490 33.44 24.99 21.78
C ILE A 490 34.05 25.87 22.85
N PRO A 491 33.28 26.24 23.90
CA PRO A 491 33.87 26.94 25.03
C PRO A 491 34.95 26.05 25.66
N PRO A 492 36.13 26.61 25.99
CA PRO A 492 37.25 25.83 26.48
C PRO A 492 36.88 25.15 27.79
N SER A 493 36.88 23.81 27.78
CA SER A 493 36.67 23.03 28.99
C SER A 493 37.90 23.12 29.91
N PRO A 494 37.78 22.69 31.18
CA PRO A 494 38.93 22.57 32.08
C PRO A 494 40.05 21.71 31.49
N GLU A 495 39.70 20.64 30.77
CA GLU A 495 40.66 19.74 30.10
C GLU A 495 41.39 20.45 28.97
N ILE A 496 40.69 21.21 28.12
CA ILE A 496 41.31 22.02 27.06
C ILE A 496 42.22 23.09 27.68
N THR A 497 41.77 23.73 28.76
CA THR A 497 42.54 24.74 29.46
C THR A 497 43.82 24.16 30.08
N ASN A 498 43.74 22.97 30.67
CA ASN A 498 44.90 22.28 31.23
C ASN A 498 45.85 21.82 30.12
N LEU A 499 45.33 21.26 29.03
CA LEU A 499 46.13 20.89 27.86
C LEU A 499 46.91 22.09 27.31
N ILE A 500 46.25 23.25 27.15
CA ILE A 500 46.91 24.47 26.69
C ILE A 500 48.05 24.88 27.64
N LYS A 501 47.82 24.82 28.97
CA LYS A 501 48.85 25.15 29.97
C LYS A 501 50.03 24.19 29.91
N GLU A 502 49.78 22.88 29.80
CA GLU A 502 50.81 21.86 29.71
C GLU A 502 51.62 22.00 28.42
N MET A 503 50.95 22.25 27.28
CA MET A 503 51.62 22.51 26.00
C MET A 503 52.49 23.77 26.07
N GLN A 504 51.99 24.86 26.64
CA GLN A 504 52.76 26.09 26.81
C GLN A 504 54.00 25.86 27.68
N ALA A 505 53.87 25.14 28.79
CA ALA A 505 55.00 24.82 29.66
C ALA A 505 56.03 23.91 28.95
N ALA A 506 55.58 22.93 28.17
CA ALA A 506 56.45 22.06 27.40
C ALA A 506 57.20 22.82 26.29
N LEU A 507 56.53 23.75 25.60
CA LEU A 507 57.12 24.61 24.56
C LEU A 507 58.17 25.57 25.11
N VAL A 508 57.95 26.16 26.29
CA VAL A 508 58.93 27.03 26.96
C VAL A 508 60.19 26.26 27.36
N ASN A 509 60.03 24.98 27.70
CA ASN A 509 61.14 24.10 28.09
C ASN A 509 61.76 23.32 26.92
N ALA A 510 61.19 23.42 25.71
CA ALA A 510 61.73 22.78 24.52
C ALA A 510 62.86 23.67 23.95
N GLU A 511 64.11 23.29 24.18
CA GLU A 511 65.23 23.83 23.39
C GLU A 511 64.98 23.47 21.92
N LEU A 512 64.72 24.48 21.08
CA LEU A 512 64.69 24.30 19.63
C LEU A 512 66.07 23.75 19.20
N PRO A 513 66.13 22.65 18.43
CA PRO A 513 67.40 22.16 17.93
C PRO A 513 68.02 23.25 17.03
N GLY A 514 69.15 23.78 17.47
CA GLY A 514 69.92 24.82 16.76
C GLY A 514 70.66 24.30 15.55
#